data_AF-A0A5C5UVH5-F1
#
_entry.id   AF-A0A5C5UVH5-F1
#
_cell.length_a   1.000
_cell.length_b   1.000
_cell.length_c   1.000
_cell.angle_alpha   90.00
_cell.angle_beta   90.00
_cell.angle_gamma   90.00
#
_symmetry.space_group_name_H-M   'P 1'
#
loop_
_entity.id
_entity.type
_entity.pdbx_description
1 polymer ?
#
loop_
_entity_poly.entity_id
_entity_poly.type
_entity_poly.pdbx_seq_one_letter_code
_entity_poly.pdbx_strand_id
1 'polypeptide(L)'
;MSGLINQAQTKLWKIVGEFETAKRNGQHADVYVALYEYGNSRLSNDSGYIRQVTPLTRDLDKISEELFALTTSGGSEHCGQVIARAVDELEWSGEGPALRSIFIAGNEPFTQGPVDYHQACHAAANKNITVSTIHCGGYEQGVSGMWADGAKLADGSYMHIDHNSKQPHIAAPQDQQLAELNTRLNATYRAYGAAPAREEALGRQRAQDANALAAAPAAAASRAVAKAGRLYNNAAWDLVDAVSEKKVDLSKIEQEELPEELRGLSAKELGGRIAELSKQRQDVQAKIKKLAAERAKFVADERAKLADNGGATLDDAIVEAVRAQAARQSFEFGE
;
A
#
# COMPACT_ATOMS: atom_id res chain seq x y z
N MET A 1 -7.57 18.20 4.04
CA MET A 1 -6.73 16.98 4.17
C MET A 1 -7.42 15.72 4.69
N SER A 2 -8.43 15.75 5.57
CA SER A 2 -9.09 14.49 6.00
C SER A 2 -9.68 13.68 4.85
N GLY A 3 -10.17 14.36 3.79
CA GLY A 3 -10.61 13.69 2.56
C GLY A 3 -9.49 12.89 1.86
N LEU A 4 -8.25 13.41 1.83
CA LEU A 4 -7.11 12.68 1.28
C LEU A 4 -6.82 11.42 2.10
N ILE A 5 -6.80 11.53 3.44
CA ILE A 5 -6.58 10.38 4.32
C ILE A 5 -7.65 9.31 4.08
N ASN A 6 -8.93 9.71 3.98
CA ASN A 6 -10.01 8.79 3.67
C ASN A 6 -9.84 8.12 2.28
N GLN A 7 -9.37 8.86 1.27
CA GLN A 7 -9.04 8.27 -0.02
C GLN A 7 -7.87 7.28 0.10
N ALA A 8 -6.79 7.62 0.79
CA ALA A 8 -5.68 6.70 1.01
C ALA A 8 -6.13 5.41 1.72
N GLN A 9 -6.92 5.54 2.80
CA GLN A 9 -7.49 4.42 3.56
C GLN A 9 -8.35 3.48 2.69
N THR A 10 -9.18 4.04 1.80
CA THR A 10 -10.06 3.25 0.92
C THR A 10 -9.36 2.69 -0.31
N LYS A 11 -8.25 3.30 -0.74
CA LYS A 11 -7.60 2.99 -2.02
C LYS A 11 -6.28 2.24 -1.90
N LEU A 12 -5.67 2.16 -0.72
CA LEU A 12 -4.41 1.45 -0.47
C LEU A 12 -4.36 0.08 -1.16
N TRP A 13 -5.38 -0.75 -0.95
CA TRP A 13 -5.42 -2.12 -1.49
C TRP A 13 -5.52 -2.17 -3.00
N LYS A 14 -6.19 -1.18 -3.62
CA LYS A 14 -6.22 -1.07 -5.08
C LYS A 14 -4.84 -0.67 -5.60
N ILE A 15 -4.21 0.34 -5.01
CA ILE A 15 -2.85 0.80 -5.39
C ILE A 15 -1.84 -0.35 -5.30
N VAL A 16 -1.85 -1.10 -4.20
CA VAL A 16 -0.97 -2.27 -4.05
C VAL A 16 -1.26 -3.33 -5.11
N GLY A 17 -2.53 -3.61 -5.36
CA GLY A 17 -2.95 -4.61 -6.35
C GLY A 17 -2.45 -4.33 -7.77
N GLU A 18 -2.26 -3.05 -8.12
CA GLU A 18 -1.73 -2.66 -9.43
C GLU A 18 -0.27 -3.08 -9.62
N PHE A 19 0.51 -3.18 -8.54
CA PHE A 19 1.90 -3.64 -8.61
C PHE A 19 2.07 -5.16 -8.65
N GLU A 20 0.99 -5.92 -8.51
CA GLU A 20 1.03 -7.39 -8.48
C GLU A 20 1.61 -7.98 -9.77
N THR A 21 1.29 -7.36 -10.92
CA THR A 21 1.75 -7.81 -12.24
C THR A 21 3.06 -7.18 -12.68
N ALA A 22 3.64 -6.28 -11.87
CA ALA A 22 4.87 -5.57 -12.21
C ALA A 22 6.06 -6.54 -12.28
N LYS A 23 6.74 -6.55 -13.42
CA LYS A 23 7.88 -7.40 -13.71
C LYS A 23 9.01 -6.60 -14.34
N ARG A 24 10.23 -7.10 -14.15
CA ARG A 24 11.40 -6.68 -14.92
C ARG A 24 12.20 -7.91 -15.32
N ASN A 25 12.51 -8.05 -16.60
CA ASN A 25 13.22 -9.21 -17.15
C ASN A 25 12.56 -10.56 -16.75
N GLY A 26 11.23 -10.61 -16.74
CA GLY A 26 10.45 -11.80 -16.34
C GLY A 26 10.39 -12.07 -14.83
N GLN A 27 11.11 -11.32 -14.00
CA GLN A 27 11.07 -11.42 -12.54
C GLN A 27 10.05 -10.46 -11.96
N HIS A 28 9.25 -10.93 -11.00
CA HIS A 28 8.29 -10.08 -10.29
C HIS A 28 9.00 -9.10 -9.36
N ALA A 29 8.50 -7.86 -9.32
CA ALA A 29 9.01 -6.84 -8.41
C ALA A 29 8.45 -7.02 -6.99
N ASP A 30 9.29 -6.95 -5.97
CA ASP A 30 8.81 -6.76 -4.61
C ASP A 30 8.46 -5.28 -4.37
N VAL A 31 7.45 -5.04 -3.54
CA VAL A 31 6.97 -3.69 -3.21
C VAL A 31 7.22 -3.42 -1.74
N TYR A 32 7.84 -2.29 -1.47
CA TYR A 32 8.07 -1.77 -0.13
C TYR A 32 7.41 -0.41 -0.03
N VAL A 33 6.66 -0.19 1.04
CA VAL A 33 5.93 1.06 1.27
C VAL A 33 6.39 1.65 2.60
N ALA A 34 6.62 2.96 2.61
CA ALA A 34 6.85 3.75 3.80
C ALA A 34 5.74 4.81 3.89
N LEU A 35 5.46 5.29 5.09
CA LEU A 35 4.46 6.31 5.33
C LEU A 35 5.08 7.44 6.15
N TYR A 36 4.97 8.66 5.63
CA TYR A 36 5.29 9.89 6.34
C TYR A 36 4.00 10.69 6.53
N GLU A 37 3.90 11.39 7.65
CA GLU A 37 2.99 12.51 7.79
C GLU A 37 3.80 13.81 7.95
N TYR A 38 3.25 14.90 7.43
CA TYR A 38 3.82 16.22 7.52
C TYR A 38 2.70 17.27 7.59
N GLY A 39 3.04 18.51 7.98
CA GLY A 39 2.07 19.60 8.09
C GLY A 39 1.05 19.40 9.21
N ASN A 40 1.37 18.58 10.20
CA ASN A 40 0.55 18.35 11.38
C ASN A 40 1.06 19.19 12.55
N SER A 41 0.33 20.24 12.91
CA SER A 41 0.71 21.18 13.99
C SER A 41 0.82 20.55 15.38
N ARG A 42 0.33 19.32 15.57
CA ARG A 42 0.51 18.55 16.83
C ARG A 42 1.89 17.91 16.93
N LEU A 43 2.65 17.83 15.83
CA LEU A 43 4.02 17.34 15.84
C LEU A 43 4.98 18.42 16.33
N SER A 44 6.18 18.01 16.76
CA SER A 44 7.18 18.95 17.26
C SER A 44 7.65 19.89 16.14
N ASN A 45 7.81 21.17 16.45
CA ASN A 45 8.48 22.11 15.57
C ASN A 45 9.94 21.70 15.31
N ASP A 46 10.59 21.06 16.29
CA ASP A 46 11.98 20.59 16.15
C ASP A 46 12.12 19.49 15.10
N SER A 47 11.05 18.72 14.86
CA SER A 47 11.00 17.73 13.77
C SER A 47 10.47 18.31 12.46
N GLY A 48 10.27 19.63 12.39
CA GLY A 48 9.68 20.32 11.23
C GLY A 48 8.23 19.94 10.99
N TYR A 49 7.49 19.52 12.02
CA TYR A 49 6.16 18.95 11.90
C TYR A 49 6.08 17.70 11.01
N ILE A 50 7.17 16.93 10.93
CA ILE A 50 7.29 15.71 10.13
C ILE A 50 7.57 14.51 11.03
N ARG A 51 6.91 13.39 10.72
CA ARG A 51 7.12 12.09 11.35
C ARG A 51 7.17 10.99 10.30
N GLN A 52 8.21 10.16 10.35
CA GLN A 52 8.20 8.85 9.72
C GLN A 52 7.26 7.95 10.53
N VAL A 53 6.11 7.63 9.95
CA VAL A 53 5.08 6.80 10.58
C VAL A 53 5.46 5.33 10.44
N THR A 54 5.93 4.94 9.25
CA THR A 54 6.50 3.62 9.00
C THR A 54 7.77 3.72 8.14
N PRO A 55 8.82 2.91 8.43
CA PRO A 55 9.89 2.68 7.47
C PRO A 55 9.38 1.88 6.26
N LEU A 56 10.24 1.75 5.24
CA LEU A 56 9.98 0.84 4.12
C LEU A 56 9.74 -0.57 4.64
N THR A 57 8.54 -1.11 4.39
CA THR A 57 8.15 -2.45 4.81
C THR A 57 7.30 -3.15 3.75
N ARG A 58 7.30 -4.49 3.81
CA ARG A 58 6.40 -5.35 3.04
C ARG A 58 5.11 -5.69 3.80
N ASP A 59 5.02 -5.31 5.07
CA ASP A 59 3.83 -5.53 5.89
C ASP A 59 2.77 -4.49 5.56
N LEU A 60 1.92 -4.83 4.59
CA LEU A 60 0.83 -3.98 4.11
C LEU A 60 -0.26 -3.79 5.17
N ASP A 61 -0.43 -4.74 6.08
CA ASP A 61 -1.36 -4.61 7.20
C ASP A 61 -0.85 -3.57 8.21
N LYS A 62 0.48 -3.48 8.41
CA LYS A 62 1.08 -2.43 9.22
C LYS A 62 0.91 -1.05 8.59
N ILE A 63 1.10 -0.92 7.27
CA ILE A 63 0.81 0.34 6.56
C ILE A 63 -0.64 0.75 6.72
N SER A 64 -1.57 -0.19 6.54
CA SER A 64 -3.00 0.07 6.72
C SER A 64 -3.32 0.48 8.15
N GLU A 65 -2.80 -0.23 9.16
CA GLU A 65 -2.99 0.12 10.58
C GLU A 65 -2.59 1.56 10.87
N GLU A 66 -1.39 1.95 10.47
CA GLU A 66 -0.87 3.29 10.70
C GLU A 66 -1.66 4.34 9.93
N LEU A 67 -2.04 4.05 8.69
CA LEU A 67 -2.87 4.93 7.85
C LEU A 67 -4.26 5.18 8.45
N PHE A 68 -4.88 4.14 9.05
CA PHE A 68 -6.15 4.28 9.77
C PHE A 68 -6.02 5.00 11.12
N ALA A 69 -4.82 5.00 11.72
CA ALA A 69 -4.52 5.73 12.95
C ALA A 69 -4.19 7.22 12.73
N LEU A 70 -3.91 7.64 11.49
CA LEU A 70 -3.60 9.04 11.19
C LEU A 70 -4.78 9.96 11.45
N THR A 71 -4.46 11.13 12.01
CA THR A 71 -5.41 12.22 12.22
C THR A 71 -4.84 13.52 11.69
N THR A 72 -5.69 14.40 11.16
CA THR A 72 -5.24 15.70 10.64
C THR A 72 -5.39 16.78 11.71
N SER A 73 -4.43 17.70 11.74
CA SER A 73 -4.48 18.95 12.48
C SER A 73 -3.69 19.94 11.64
N GLY A 74 -4.38 20.81 10.90
CA GLY A 74 -3.76 21.68 9.88
C GLY A 74 -2.48 22.37 10.37
N GLY A 75 -1.57 22.66 9.44
CA GLY A 75 -0.24 23.18 9.72
C GLY A 75 0.53 23.42 8.42
N SER A 76 1.78 23.85 8.54
CA SER A 76 2.60 24.28 7.39
C SER A 76 3.16 23.13 6.57
N GLU A 77 3.06 23.23 5.26
CA GLU A 77 3.50 22.19 4.32
C GLU A 77 5.00 22.27 4.02
N HIS A 78 5.83 21.75 4.92
CA HIS A 78 7.29 21.70 4.74
C HIS A 78 7.72 20.63 3.70
N CYS A 79 7.27 20.78 2.45
CA CYS A 79 7.45 19.81 1.37
C CYS A 79 8.93 19.52 1.09
N GLY A 80 9.76 20.55 0.96
CA GLY A 80 11.21 20.38 0.77
C GLY A 80 11.85 19.60 1.93
N GLN A 81 11.41 19.84 3.16
CA GLN A 81 11.96 19.17 4.35
C GLN A 81 11.55 17.69 4.42
N VAL A 82 10.28 17.35 4.15
CA VAL A 82 9.83 15.94 4.18
C VAL A 82 10.46 15.12 3.05
N ILE A 83 10.67 15.71 1.86
CA ILE A 83 11.39 15.06 0.76
C ILE A 83 12.83 14.79 1.18
N ALA A 84 13.54 15.79 1.70
CA ALA A 84 14.92 15.62 2.16
C ALA A 84 15.02 14.52 3.24
N ARG A 85 14.11 14.51 4.21
CA ARG A 85 14.06 13.48 5.25
C ARG A 85 13.80 12.09 4.67
N ALA A 86 12.81 11.92 3.80
CA ALA A 86 12.56 10.62 3.17
C ALA A 86 13.74 10.13 2.33
N VAL A 87 14.46 11.04 1.68
CA VAL A 87 15.65 10.73 0.87
C VAL A 87 16.85 10.27 1.73
N ASP A 88 16.96 10.74 2.96
CA ASP A 88 18.11 10.48 3.84
C ASP A 88 17.83 9.43 4.93
N GLU A 89 16.60 9.34 5.43
CA GLU A 89 16.21 8.45 6.54
C GLU A 89 15.75 7.06 6.07
N LEU A 90 15.16 6.95 4.87
CA LEU A 90 14.68 5.66 4.39
C LEU A 90 15.83 4.82 3.83
N GLU A 91 15.80 3.53 4.17
CA GLU A 91 16.68 2.50 3.61
C GLU A 91 16.24 2.14 2.18
N TRP A 92 16.45 3.07 1.25
CA TRP A 92 16.22 2.83 -0.17
C TRP A 92 17.06 1.65 -0.64
N SER A 93 16.52 0.86 -1.58
CA SER A 93 17.28 -0.23 -2.20
C SER A 93 18.60 0.30 -2.77
N GLY A 94 19.69 -0.43 -2.54
CA GLY A 94 21.02 -0.08 -3.00
C GLY A 94 21.19 -0.14 -4.53
N GLU A 95 22.43 -0.25 -5.01
CA GLU A 95 22.70 -0.30 -6.45
C GLU A 95 22.03 -1.50 -7.11
N GLY A 96 21.09 -1.21 -8.02
CA GLY A 96 20.31 -2.23 -8.69
C GLY A 96 19.08 -1.66 -9.40
N PRO A 97 18.45 -2.48 -10.26
CA PRO A 97 17.26 -2.13 -11.01
C PRO A 97 16.02 -1.99 -10.09
N ALA A 98 15.78 -0.80 -9.54
CA ALA A 98 14.63 -0.54 -8.67
C ALA A 98 13.90 0.75 -9.06
N LEU A 99 12.57 0.71 -9.02
CA LEU A 99 11.74 1.91 -9.05
C LEU A 99 11.71 2.51 -7.64
N ARG A 100 12.21 3.74 -7.50
CA ARG A 100 12.13 4.52 -6.27
C ARG A 100 11.29 5.75 -6.54
N SER A 101 10.28 5.96 -5.72
CA SER A 101 9.30 7.03 -5.93
C SER A 101 8.84 7.56 -4.58
N ILE A 102 8.78 8.88 -4.47
CA ILE A 102 8.09 9.60 -3.40
C ILE A 102 6.80 10.16 -4.00
N PHE A 103 5.68 9.85 -3.35
CA PHE A 103 4.40 10.50 -3.62
C PHE A 103 4.12 11.47 -2.48
N ILE A 104 4.10 12.76 -2.78
CA ILE A 104 3.79 13.81 -1.81
C ILE A 104 2.45 14.44 -2.17
N ALA A 105 1.59 14.67 -1.16
CA ALA A 105 0.24 15.16 -1.37
C ALA A 105 -0.17 16.19 -0.31
N GLY A 106 -0.64 17.35 -0.76
CA GLY A 106 -0.91 18.53 0.08
C GLY A 106 -1.79 19.55 -0.65
N ASN A 107 -2.25 20.58 0.07
CA ASN A 107 -3.19 21.60 -0.41
C ASN A 107 -2.71 23.05 -0.20
N GLU A 108 -1.47 23.27 0.24
CA GLU A 108 -0.87 24.58 0.44
C GLU A 108 0.33 24.79 -0.51
N PRO A 109 0.97 25.98 -0.55
CA PRO A 109 2.15 26.18 -1.40
C PRO A 109 3.29 25.22 -1.04
N PHE A 110 3.87 24.60 -2.06
CA PHE A 110 4.97 23.63 -1.96
C PHE A 110 6.29 24.25 -1.45
N THR A 111 6.35 25.58 -1.42
CA THR A 111 7.52 26.39 -1.10
C THR A 111 7.69 26.67 0.39
N GLN A 112 6.84 26.13 1.26
CA GLN A 112 6.90 26.40 2.69
C GLN A 112 8.03 25.63 3.39
N GLY A 113 8.39 26.13 4.59
CA GLY A 113 9.39 25.53 5.45
C GLY A 113 10.82 26.02 5.18
N PRO A 114 11.79 25.58 6.02
CA PRO A 114 13.16 26.09 5.99
C PRO A 114 14.05 25.44 4.92
N VAL A 115 13.63 24.31 4.33
CA VAL A 115 14.41 23.57 3.33
C VAL A 115 13.90 23.91 1.94
N ASP A 116 14.80 24.39 1.07
CA ASP A 116 14.49 24.69 -0.33
C ASP A 116 14.13 23.41 -1.09
N TYR A 117 12.92 23.37 -1.65
CA TYR A 117 12.41 22.22 -2.37
C TYR A 117 13.22 21.91 -3.63
N HIS A 118 13.86 22.90 -4.27
CA HIS A 118 14.70 22.64 -5.44
C HIS A 118 15.88 21.73 -5.07
N GLN A 119 16.54 22.03 -3.95
CA GLN A 119 17.67 21.23 -3.45
C GLN A 119 17.21 19.82 -3.07
N ALA A 120 16.07 19.71 -2.39
CA ALA A 120 15.50 18.41 -2.00
C ALA A 120 15.12 17.55 -3.21
N CYS A 121 14.42 18.13 -4.20
CA CYS A 121 14.05 17.42 -5.44
C CYS A 121 15.28 17.01 -6.26
N HIS A 122 16.29 17.87 -6.40
CA HIS A 122 17.53 17.51 -7.07
C HIS A 122 18.31 16.42 -6.32
N ALA A 123 18.33 16.45 -4.98
CA ALA A 123 18.95 15.39 -4.19
C ALA A 123 18.24 14.04 -4.39
N ALA A 124 16.91 14.03 -4.47
CA ALA A 124 16.12 12.85 -4.81
C ALA A 124 16.47 12.31 -6.21
N ALA A 125 16.45 13.17 -7.24
CA ALA A 125 16.80 12.81 -8.62
C ALA A 125 18.23 12.24 -8.74
N ASN A 126 19.21 12.86 -8.07
CA ASN A 126 20.59 12.38 -8.07
C ASN A 126 20.75 10.97 -7.47
N LYS A 127 19.82 10.54 -6.61
CA LYS A 127 19.72 9.18 -6.07
C LYS A 127 18.77 8.28 -6.87
N ASN A 128 18.32 8.71 -8.05
CA ASN A 128 17.32 8.03 -8.89
C ASN A 128 15.99 7.78 -8.16
N ILE A 129 15.59 8.70 -7.29
CA ILE A 129 14.29 8.72 -6.60
C ILE A 129 13.43 9.76 -7.29
N THR A 130 12.32 9.34 -7.90
CA THR A 130 11.37 10.30 -8.47
C THR A 130 10.52 10.95 -7.39
N VAL A 131 10.14 12.21 -7.58
CA VAL A 131 9.15 12.86 -6.71
C VAL A 131 7.92 13.20 -7.54
N SER A 132 6.83 12.48 -7.33
CA SER A 132 5.53 12.79 -7.92
C SER A 132 4.69 13.56 -6.90
N THR A 133 4.07 14.64 -7.35
CA THR A 133 3.37 15.59 -6.47
C THR A 133 1.88 15.58 -6.77
N ILE A 134 1.05 15.54 -5.73
CA ILE A 134 -0.42 15.47 -5.84
C ILE A 134 -1.03 16.67 -5.11
N HIS A 135 -1.43 17.69 -5.85
CA HIS A 135 -2.08 18.85 -5.26
C HIS A 135 -3.57 18.57 -5.00
N CYS A 136 -3.98 18.73 -3.75
CA CYS A 136 -5.35 18.52 -3.26
C CYS A 136 -6.23 19.75 -3.50
N GLY A 137 -6.36 20.17 -4.76
CA GLY A 137 -7.13 21.34 -5.18
C GLY A 137 -7.18 21.49 -6.69
N GLY A 138 -7.34 22.73 -7.17
CA GLY A 138 -7.35 23.02 -8.61
C GLY A 138 -5.97 22.82 -9.26
N TYR A 139 -5.95 22.43 -10.54
CA TYR A 139 -4.71 22.24 -11.30
C TYR A 139 -3.84 23.51 -11.32
N GLU A 140 -4.41 24.65 -11.71
CA GLU A 140 -3.70 25.93 -11.80
C GLU A 140 -3.20 26.44 -10.43
N GLN A 141 -3.93 26.11 -9.37
CA GLN A 141 -3.50 26.45 -8.01
C GLN A 141 -2.23 25.70 -7.62
N GLY A 142 -2.16 24.39 -7.92
CA GLY A 142 -0.95 23.63 -7.65
C GLY A 142 0.22 24.05 -8.53
N VAL A 143 -0.01 24.43 -9.79
CA VAL A 143 1.01 25.05 -10.65
C VAL A 143 1.53 26.34 -10.02
N SER A 144 0.63 27.24 -9.61
CA SER A 144 0.99 28.51 -8.96
C SER A 144 1.66 28.32 -7.59
N GLY A 145 1.33 27.23 -6.89
CA GLY A 145 1.93 26.82 -5.63
C GLY A 145 3.22 26.00 -5.78
N MET A 146 3.78 25.89 -6.99
CA MET A 146 5.03 25.18 -7.31
C MET A 146 5.00 23.65 -7.16
N TRP A 147 3.82 23.03 -7.08
CA TRP A 147 3.70 21.56 -7.09
C TRP A 147 4.20 20.97 -8.41
N ALA A 148 3.76 21.56 -9.53
CA ALA A 148 4.18 21.12 -10.86
C ALA A 148 5.69 21.24 -11.08
N ASP A 149 6.30 22.28 -10.53
CA ASP A 149 7.75 22.49 -10.61
C ASP A 149 8.50 21.45 -9.77
N GLY A 150 8.07 21.21 -8.53
CA GLY A 150 8.63 20.17 -7.66
C GLY A 150 8.67 18.78 -8.31
N ALA A 151 7.59 18.38 -8.99
CA ALA A 151 7.57 17.11 -9.73
C ALA A 151 8.56 17.08 -10.90
N LYS A 152 8.62 18.17 -11.66
CA LYS A 152 9.50 18.31 -12.82
C LYS A 152 10.98 18.22 -12.44
N LEU A 153 11.38 18.82 -11.32
CA LEU A 153 12.77 18.81 -10.85
C LEU A 153 13.29 17.42 -10.46
N ALA A 154 12.38 16.46 -10.25
CA ALA A 154 12.72 15.10 -9.83
C ALA A 154 12.13 14.01 -10.75
N ASP A 155 11.98 14.31 -12.04
CA ASP A 155 11.51 13.37 -13.08
C ASP A 155 10.20 12.62 -12.73
N GLY A 156 9.35 13.25 -11.92
CA GLY A 156 8.07 12.72 -11.49
C GLY A 156 6.90 13.25 -12.28
N SER A 157 5.70 12.94 -11.81
CA SER A 157 4.44 13.43 -12.39
C SER A 157 3.76 14.40 -11.44
N TYR A 158 3.17 15.44 -12.02
CA TYR A 158 2.27 16.35 -11.31
C TYR A 158 0.83 15.95 -11.59
N MET A 159 0.07 15.71 -10.52
CA MET A 159 -1.36 15.47 -10.58
C MET A 159 -2.09 16.38 -9.61
N HIS A 160 -3.38 16.56 -9.85
CA HIS A 160 -4.26 17.20 -8.90
C HIS A 160 -5.49 16.32 -8.66
N ILE A 161 -6.03 16.36 -7.45
CA ILE A 161 -7.21 15.58 -7.10
C ILE A 161 -8.18 16.46 -6.31
N ASP A 162 -9.48 16.22 -6.50
CA ASP A 162 -10.47 16.64 -5.52
C ASP A 162 -10.47 15.60 -4.38
N HIS A 163 -9.73 15.94 -3.32
CA HIS A 163 -9.60 15.08 -2.15
C HIS A 163 -10.92 14.89 -1.38
N ASN A 164 -11.94 15.73 -1.62
CA ASN A 164 -13.27 15.61 -1.02
C ASN A 164 -14.28 14.93 -1.95
N SER A 165 -13.90 14.64 -3.20
CA SER A 165 -14.74 13.92 -4.14
C SER A 165 -15.11 12.55 -3.57
N LYS A 166 -16.42 12.33 -3.44
CA LYS A 166 -16.99 11.02 -3.10
C LYS A 166 -17.38 10.36 -4.41
N GLN A 167 -16.48 9.55 -4.98
CA GLN A 167 -16.85 8.73 -6.14
C GLN A 167 -18.10 7.91 -5.80
N PRO A 168 -19.09 7.84 -6.71
CA PRO A 168 -20.29 7.06 -6.48
C PRO A 168 -19.91 5.60 -6.20
N HIS A 169 -20.44 5.07 -5.11
CA HIS A 169 -20.22 3.67 -4.75
C HIS A 169 -21.00 2.78 -5.70
N ILE A 170 -20.29 1.96 -6.48
CA ILE A 170 -20.89 0.94 -7.33
C ILE A 170 -20.90 -0.35 -6.52
N ALA A 171 -22.07 -0.75 -6.05
CA ALA A 171 -22.28 -2.03 -5.40
C ALA A 171 -22.20 -3.14 -6.44
N ALA A 172 -21.14 -3.94 -6.39
CA ALA A 172 -20.95 -5.03 -7.33
C ALA A 172 -21.60 -6.31 -6.77
N PRO A 173 -22.30 -7.11 -7.59
CA PRO A 173 -22.92 -8.35 -7.12
C PRO A 173 -21.91 -9.36 -6.54
N GLN A 174 -20.63 -9.21 -6.87
CA GLN A 174 -19.53 -10.03 -6.38
C GLN A 174 -19.08 -9.67 -4.95
N ASP A 175 -19.44 -8.50 -4.42
CA ASP A 175 -18.88 -7.97 -3.16
C ASP A 175 -19.13 -8.92 -1.97
N GLN A 176 -20.33 -9.47 -1.86
CA GLN A 176 -20.68 -10.40 -0.78
C GLN A 176 -19.83 -11.68 -0.83
N GLN A 177 -19.72 -12.29 -2.01
CA GLN A 177 -18.97 -13.54 -2.16
C GLN A 177 -17.45 -13.31 -1.96
N LEU A 178 -16.93 -12.13 -2.31
CA LEU A 178 -15.55 -11.74 -1.95
C LEU A 178 -15.35 -11.65 -0.43
N ALA A 179 -16.31 -11.10 0.31
CA ALA A 179 -16.24 -11.03 1.77
C ALA A 179 -16.25 -12.43 2.44
N GLU A 180 -17.07 -13.35 1.92
CA GLU A 180 -17.09 -14.75 2.34
C GLU A 180 -15.75 -15.46 2.06
N LEU A 181 -15.21 -15.26 0.85
CA LEU A 181 -13.90 -15.80 0.48
C LEU A 181 -12.77 -15.18 1.32
N ASN A 182 -12.83 -13.90 1.68
CA ASN A 182 -11.87 -13.27 2.59
C ASN A 182 -11.87 -13.94 3.96
N THR A 183 -13.06 -14.24 4.50
CA THR A 183 -13.19 -14.98 5.77
C THR A 183 -12.56 -16.37 5.68
N ARG A 184 -12.77 -17.07 4.56
CA ARG A 184 -12.15 -18.37 4.31
C ARG A 184 -10.64 -18.27 4.15
N LEU A 185 -10.14 -17.21 3.50
CA LEU A 185 -8.72 -16.95 3.33
C LEU A 185 -8.06 -16.75 4.70
N ASN A 186 -8.70 -15.97 5.58
CA ASN A 186 -8.24 -15.73 6.96
C ASN A 186 -8.04 -17.03 7.75
N ALA A 187 -8.94 -18.00 7.56
CA ALA A 187 -8.84 -19.28 8.23
C ALA A 187 -7.61 -20.11 7.82
N THR A 188 -6.87 -19.70 6.79
CA THR A 188 -5.65 -20.39 6.32
C THR A 188 -4.36 -19.85 6.93
N TYR A 189 -4.36 -18.69 7.60
CA TYR A 189 -3.15 -18.15 8.24
C TYR A 189 -2.86 -18.81 9.59
N ARG A 190 -1.59 -19.07 9.87
CA ARG A 190 -1.10 -19.70 11.10
C ARG A 190 0.05 -18.89 11.65
N ALA A 191 -0.24 -18.05 12.64
CA ALA A 191 0.79 -17.23 13.24
C ALA A 191 1.80 -18.09 14.02
N TYR A 192 3.10 -17.82 13.85
CA TYR A 192 4.21 -18.48 14.56
C TYR A 192 5.12 -17.46 15.25
N GLY A 193 5.96 -17.93 16.18
CA GLY A 193 6.86 -17.13 17.01
C GLY A 193 6.30 -16.86 18.41
N ALA A 194 6.84 -15.85 19.09
CA ALA A 194 6.43 -15.48 20.45
C ALA A 194 4.92 -15.22 20.53
N ALA A 195 4.26 -15.72 21.59
CA ALA A 195 2.80 -15.64 21.75
C ALA A 195 2.23 -14.20 21.56
N PRO A 196 2.81 -13.15 22.16
CA PRO A 196 2.30 -11.78 21.96
C PRO A 196 2.37 -11.32 20.50
N ALA A 197 3.45 -11.65 19.79
CA ALA A 197 3.63 -11.27 18.38
C ALA A 197 2.61 -11.96 17.46
N ARG A 198 2.25 -13.21 17.77
CA ARG A 198 1.23 -13.96 17.03
C ARG A 198 -0.16 -13.36 17.18
N GLU A 199 -0.53 -13.01 18.42
CA GLU A 199 -1.80 -12.37 18.72
C GLU A 199 -1.90 -10.99 18.07
N GLU A 200 -0.81 -10.21 18.14
CA GLU A 200 -0.71 -8.90 17.49
C GLU A 200 -0.90 -9.02 15.97
N ALA A 201 -0.19 -9.93 15.30
CA ALA A 201 -0.25 -10.05 13.85
C ALA A 201 -1.63 -10.50 13.33
N LEU A 202 -2.22 -11.52 13.97
CA LEU A 202 -3.59 -11.95 13.63
C LEU A 202 -4.64 -10.88 13.98
N GLY A 203 -4.43 -10.19 15.11
CA GLY A 203 -5.26 -9.06 15.53
C GLY A 203 -5.23 -7.93 14.50
N ARG A 204 -4.03 -7.57 14.02
CA ARG A 204 -3.82 -6.55 12.99
C ARG A 204 -4.54 -6.92 11.70
N GLN A 205 -4.37 -8.16 11.19
CA GLN A 205 -5.06 -8.61 9.98
C GLN A 205 -6.59 -8.45 10.09
N ARG A 206 -7.17 -8.89 11.22
CA ARG A 206 -8.62 -8.79 11.48
C ARG A 206 -9.10 -7.35 11.62
N ALA A 207 -8.33 -6.51 12.31
CA ALA A 207 -8.63 -5.09 12.45
C ALA A 207 -8.61 -4.40 11.08
N GLN A 208 -7.66 -4.72 10.20
CA GLN A 208 -7.61 -4.16 8.86
C GLN A 208 -8.72 -4.70 7.93
N ASP A 209 -9.18 -5.93 8.12
CA ASP A 209 -10.40 -6.41 7.46
C ASP A 209 -11.64 -5.60 7.89
N ALA A 210 -11.78 -5.32 9.19
CA ALA A 210 -12.86 -4.52 9.73
C ALA A 210 -12.79 -3.05 9.27
N ASN A 211 -11.60 -2.45 9.28
CA ASN A 211 -11.38 -1.08 8.82
C ASN A 211 -11.73 -0.92 7.33
N ALA A 212 -11.29 -1.85 6.48
CA ALA A 212 -11.62 -1.80 5.05
C ALA A 212 -13.13 -1.92 4.82
N LEU A 213 -13.82 -2.80 5.55
CA LEU A 213 -15.28 -2.95 5.48
C LEU A 213 -16.02 -1.69 5.96
N ALA A 214 -15.58 -1.11 7.08
CA ALA A 214 -16.16 0.12 7.62
C ALA A 214 -15.96 1.33 6.69
N ALA A 215 -14.82 1.37 5.98
CA ALA A 215 -14.51 2.44 5.05
C ALA A 215 -15.38 2.39 3.78
N ALA A 216 -15.47 1.22 3.13
CA ALA A 216 -16.40 0.97 2.02
C ALA A 216 -16.47 -0.52 1.65
N PRO A 217 -17.61 -1.05 1.17
CA PRO A 217 -17.69 -2.40 0.60
C PRO A 217 -16.66 -2.63 -0.53
N ALA A 218 -16.46 -1.63 -1.39
CA ALA A 218 -15.43 -1.69 -2.43
C ALA A 218 -14.00 -1.79 -1.88
N ALA A 219 -13.70 -1.16 -0.74
CA ALA A 219 -12.39 -1.27 -0.09
C ALA A 219 -12.17 -2.66 0.51
N ALA A 220 -13.21 -3.27 1.13
CA ALA A 220 -13.16 -4.66 1.57
C ALA A 220 -12.95 -5.65 0.41
N ALA A 221 -13.63 -5.44 -0.72
CA ALA A 221 -13.41 -6.22 -1.93
C ALA A 221 -11.97 -6.08 -2.45
N SER A 222 -11.46 -4.85 -2.59
CA SER A 222 -10.07 -4.62 -3.01
C SER A 222 -9.05 -5.24 -2.04
N ARG A 223 -9.31 -5.19 -0.73
CA ARG A 223 -8.47 -5.88 0.27
C ARG A 223 -8.46 -7.39 0.08
N ALA A 224 -9.62 -8.02 -0.10
CA ALA A 224 -9.71 -9.46 -0.36
C ALA A 224 -8.90 -9.85 -1.61
N VAL A 225 -8.97 -9.04 -2.67
CA VAL A 225 -8.18 -9.22 -3.89
C VAL A 225 -6.68 -9.08 -3.63
N ALA A 226 -6.26 -8.03 -2.92
CA ALA A 226 -4.85 -7.82 -2.56
C ALA A 226 -4.28 -8.99 -1.74
N LYS A 227 -5.05 -9.53 -0.78
CA LYS A 227 -4.67 -10.69 0.04
C LYS A 227 -4.54 -11.99 -0.77
N ALA A 228 -5.18 -12.05 -1.93
CA ALA A 228 -5.01 -13.16 -2.87
C ALA A 228 -3.81 -12.98 -3.82
N GLY A 229 -3.17 -11.81 -3.80
CA GLY A 229 -1.93 -11.52 -4.52
C GLY A 229 -0.68 -11.99 -3.78
N ARG A 230 0.44 -12.03 -4.51
CA ARG A 230 1.79 -12.35 -4.04
C ARG A 230 2.36 -11.24 -3.16
N LEU A 231 2.00 -9.98 -3.40
CA LEU A 231 2.50 -8.85 -2.60
C LEU A 231 2.02 -8.88 -1.16
N TYR A 232 0.90 -9.56 -0.85
CA TYR A 232 0.47 -9.80 0.52
C TYR A 232 1.27 -10.96 1.14
N ASN A 233 2.53 -10.68 1.47
CA ASN A 233 3.47 -11.62 2.05
C ASN A 233 3.59 -11.42 3.56
N ASN A 234 3.27 -12.47 4.32
CA ASN A 234 3.25 -12.44 5.78
C ASN A 234 4.27 -13.39 6.40
N ALA A 235 5.33 -13.77 5.67
CA ALA A 235 6.30 -14.78 6.10
C ALA A 235 7.00 -14.45 7.45
N ALA A 236 6.98 -13.19 7.89
CA ALA A 236 7.48 -12.78 9.19
C ALA A 236 6.64 -13.30 10.37
N TRP A 237 5.36 -13.61 10.15
CA TRP A 237 4.46 -14.06 11.22
C TRP A 237 3.57 -15.23 10.82
N ASP A 238 3.30 -15.50 9.54
CA ASP A 238 2.50 -16.62 9.05
C ASP A 238 3.38 -17.80 8.60
N LEU A 239 3.17 -18.97 9.21
CA LEU A 239 3.97 -20.17 8.99
C LEU A 239 3.81 -20.74 7.58
N VAL A 240 2.63 -20.59 6.97
CA VAL A 240 2.39 -21.07 5.59
C VAL A 240 3.20 -20.24 4.59
N ASP A 241 3.18 -18.91 4.71
CA ASP A 241 4.03 -18.02 3.90
C ASP A 241 5.52 -18.24 4.21
N ALA A 242 5.89 -18.41 5.48
CA ALA A 242 7.28 -18.63 5.89
C ALA A 242 7.87 -19.90 5.30
N VAL A 243 7.10 -20.99 5.23
CA VAL A 243 7.51 -22.23 4.58
C VAL A 243 7.58 -22.06 3.06
N SER A 244 6.62 -21.38 2.44
CA SER A 244 6.63 -21.08 0.99
C SER A 244 7.87 -20.27 0.59
N GLU A 245 8.26 -19.30 1.42
CA GLU A 245 9.44 -18.45 1.25
C GLU A 245 10.74 -19.10 1.75
N LYS A 246 10.69 -20.34 2.22
CA LYS A 246 11.84 -21.09 2.78
C LYS A 246 12.56 -20.34 3.92
N LYS A 247 11.82 -19.52 4.68
CA LYS A 247 12.35 -18.78 5.84
C LYS A 247 12.34 -19.58 7.14
N VAL A 248 11.55 -20.65 7.19
CA VAL A 248 11.43 -21.54 8.35
C VAL A 248 11.69 -22.99 7.95
N ASP A 249 12.51 -23.66 8.77
CA ASP A 249 12.71 -25.11 8.72
C ASP A 249 11.83 -25.75 9.80
N LEU A 250 10.76 -26.45 9.37
CA LEU A 250 9.79 -27.09 10.27
C LEU A 250 10.41 -28.17 11.17
N SER A 251 11.62 -28.65 10.87
CA SER A 251 12.33 -29.60 11.73
C SER A 251 13.06 -28.94 12.90
N LYS A 252 13.22 -27.60 12.85
CA LYS A 252 14.00 -26.81 13.82
C LYS A 252 13.17 -25.78 14.58
N ILE A 253 11.91 -25.59 14.21
CA ILE A 253 11.00 -24.67 14.92
C ILE A 253 10.71 -25.18 16.34
N GLU A 254 10.79 -24.28 17.31
CA GLU A 254 10.48 -24.59 18.71
C GLU A 254 8.98 -24.80 18.90
N GLN A 255 8.61 -25.70 19.81
CA GLN A 255 7.19 -26.03 20.04
C GLN A 255 6.42 -24.87 20.65
N GLU A 256 7.12 -24.02 21.40
CA GLU A 256 6.60 -22.81 22.05
C GLU A 256 6.23 -21.73 21.02
N GLU A 257 6.93 -21.70 19.88
CA GLU A 257 6.67 -20.79 18.76
C GLU A 257 5.47 -21.22 17.91
N LEU A 258 5.03 -22.49 18.02
CA LEU A 258 3.89 -23.00 17.27
C LEU A 258 2.54 -22.59 17.90
N PRO A 259 1.51 -22.30 17.09
CA PRO A 259 0.12 -22.16 17.55
C PRO A 259 -0.35 -23.47 18.18
N GLU A 260 -1.27 -23.35 19.13
CA GLU A 260 -1.68 -24.46 20.02
C GLU A 260 -2.09 -25.70 19.22
N GLU A 261 -2.82 -25.51 18.12
CA GLU A 261 -3.29 -26.58 17.25
C GLU A 261 -2.18 -27.30 16.46
N LEU A 262 -0.95 -26.77 16.46
CA LEU A 262 0.22 -27.36 15.80
C LEU A 262 1.26 -27.90 16.79
N ARG A 263 1.12 -27.64 18.09
CA ARG A 263 2.06 -28.13 19.11
C ARG A 263 1.95 -29.64 19.27
N GLY A 264 3.08 -30.30 19.48
CA GLY A 264 3.18 -31.74 19.67
C GLY A 264 3.12 -32.57 18.38
N LEU A 265 2.89 -31.94 17.22
CA LEU A 265 2.98 -32.60 15.92
C LEU A 265 4.44 -32.92 15.60
N SER A 266 4.70 -34.10 15.03
CA SER A 266 6.00 -34.41 14.44
C SER A 266 6.26 -33.52 13.22
N ALA A 267 7.53 -33.34 12.83
CA ALA A 267 7.88 -32.55 11.64
C ALA A 267 7.15 -33.01 10.36
N LYS A 268 6.89 -34.32 10.23
CA LYS A 268 6.14 -34.89 9.10
C LYS A 268 4.66 -34.50 9.14
N GLU A 269 4.03 -34.56 10.32
CA GLU A 269 2.63 -34.18 10.49
C GLU A 269 2.44 -32.67 10.33
N LEU A 270 3.35 -31.88 10.90
CA LEU A 270 3.38 -30.42 10.75
C LEU A 270 3.50 -30.04 9.27
N GLY A 271 4.45 -30.66 8.53
CA GLY A 271 4.58 -30.45 7.09
C GLY A 271 3.31 -30.81 6.32
N GLY A 272 2.65 -31.91 6.67
CA GLY A 272 1.36 -32.30 6.08
C GLY A 272 0.27 -31.26 6.33
N ARG A 273 0.17 -30.73 7.56
CA ARG A 273 -0.83 -29.71 7.92
C ARG A 273 -0.59 -28.38 7.22
N ILE A 274 0.66 -27.94 7.13
CA ILE A 274 1.02 -26.71 6.40
C ILE A 274 0.75 -26.86 4.90
N ALA A 275 1.06 -28.01 4.31
CA ALA A 275 0.75 -28.29 2.90
C ALA A 275 -0.77 -28.28 2.62
N GLU A 276 -1.57 -28.83 3.53
CA GLU A 276 -3.04 -28.77 3.44
C GLU A 276 -3.56 -27.34 3.46
N LEU A 277 -3.09 -26.52 4.42
CA LEU A 277 -3.47 -25.11 4.52
C LEU A 277 -3.02 -24.29 3.31
N SER A 278 -1.81 -24.56 2.80
CA SER A 278 -1.30 -23.94 1.58
C SER A 278 -2.19 -24.24 0.38
N LYS A 279 -2.63 -25.50 0.21
CA LYS A 279 -3.57 -25.88 -0.86
C LYS A 279 -4.92 -25.20 -0.70
N GLN A 280 -5.50 -25.20 0.51
CA GLN A 280 -6.75 -24.50 0.79
C GLN A 280 -6.66 -23.00 0.48
N ARG A 281 -5.53 -22.37 0.84
CA ARG A 281 -5.25 -20.97 0.53
C ARG A 281 -5.22 -20.73 -0.97
N GLN A 282 -4.45 -21.51 -1.72
CA GLN A 282 -4.37 -21.41 -3.19
C GLN A 282 -5.75 -21.55 -3.86
N ASP A 283 -6.56 -22.52 -3.41
CA ASP A 283 -7.92 -22.72 -3.93
C ASP A 283 -8.84 -21.51 -3.67
N VAL A 284 -8.75 -20.90 -2.48
CA VAL A 284 -9.52 -19.70 -2.14
C VAL A 284 -9.01 -18.49 -2.93
N GLN A 285 -7.69 -18.31 -3.04
CA GLN A 285 -7.08 -17.22 -3.80
C GLN A 285 -7.46 -17.29 -5.28
N ALA A 286 -7.49 -18.49 -5.89
CA ALA A 286 -7.93 -18.67 -7.26
C ALA A 286 -9.40 -18.25 -7.48
N LYS A 287 -10.28 -18.56 -6.53
CA LYS A 287 -11.69 -18.12 -6.57
C LYS A 287 -11.81 -16.60 -6.43
N ILE A 288 -11.03 -16.00 -5.52
CA ILE A 288 -10.98 -14.54 -5.36
C ILE A 288 -10.54 -13.89 -6.67
N LYS A 289 -9.44 -14.35 -7.30
CA LYS A 289 -8.93 -13.79 -8.56
C LYS A 289 -9.95 -13.85 -9.68
N LYS A 290 -10.63 -14.99 -9.84
CA LYS A 290 -11.71 -15.12 -10.84
C LYS A 290 -12.83 -14.11 -10.60
N LEU A 291 -13.32 -14.05 -9.36
CA LEU A 291 -14.41 -13.16 -8.98
C LEU A 291 -14.02 -11.68 -9.06
N ALA A 292 -12.75 -11.36 -8.81
CA ALA A 292 -12.18 -10.03 -8.96
C ALA A 292 -12.24 -9.54 -10.42
N ALA A 293 -11.94 -10.40 -11.39
CA ALA A 293 -12.03 -10.06 -12.80
C ALA A 293 -13.49 -9.77 -13.22
N GLU A 294 -14.43 -10.60 -12.76
CA GLU A 294 -15.87 -10.38 -13.01
C GLU A 294 -16.36 -9.06 -12.39
N ARG A 295 -15.92 -8.78 -11.15
CA ARG A 295 -16.20 -7.53 -10.45
C ARG A 295 -15.62 -6.31 -11.18
N ALA A 296 -14.36 -6.38 -11.60
CA ALA A 296 -13.67 -5.28 -12.29
C ALA A 296 -14.40 -4.91 -13.58
N LYS A 297 -14.83 -5.92 -14.36
CA LYS A 297 -15.66 -5.73 -15.55
C LYS A 297 -16.99 -5.06 -15.23
N PHE A 298 -17.72 -5.57 -14.23
CA PHE A 298 -19.00 -4.97 -13.83
C PHE A 298 -18.85 -3.50 -13.41
N VAL A 299 -17.86 -3.20 -12.58
CA VAL A 299 -17.60 -1.83 -12.11
C VAL A 299 -17.22 -0.92 -13.26
N ALA A 300 -16.42 -1.37 -14.23
CA ALA A 300 -16.07 -0.59 -15.41
C ALA A 300 -17.30 -0.29 -16.28
N ASP A 301 -18.14 -1.29 -16.54
CA ASP A 301 -19.37 -1.15 -17.34
C ASP A 301 -20.37 -0.19 -16.67
N GLU A 302 -20.53 -0.27 -15.34
CA GLU A 302 -21.39 0.65 -14.59
C GLU A 302 -20.83 2.08 -14.54
N ARG A 303 -19.50 2.23 -14.41
CA ARG A 303 -18.85 3.55 -14.49
C ARG A 303 -19.09 4.20 -15.84
N ALA A 304 -18.97 3.47 -16.94
CA ALA A 304 -19.18 4.01 -18.28
C ALA A 304 -20.62 4.52 -18.51
N LYS A 305 -21.61 4.01 -17.76
CA LYS A 305 -23.01 4.46 -17.81
C LYS A 305 -23.25 5.74 -17.01
N LEU A 306 -22.47 5.96 -15.96
CA LEU A 306 -22.50 7.16 -15.14
C LEU A 306 -21.65 8.21 -15.86
N ALA A 307 -22.28 9.15 -16.58
CA ALA A 307 -21.58 10.23 -17.27
C ALA A 307 -20.45 10.79 -16.39
N ASP A 308 -19.23 10.75 -16.93
CA ASP A 308 -17.95 10.91 -16.24
C ASP A 308 -17.89 12.24 -15.47
N ASN A 309 -18.26 12.20 -14.18
CA ASN A 309 -18.32 13.37 -13.30
C ASN A 309 -17.33 13.26 -12.13
N GLY A 310 -16.49 12.23 -12.12
CA GLY A 310 -15.47 12.05 -11.07
C GLY A 310 -14.12 12.52 -11.58
N GLY A 311 -13.59 13.60 -11.01
CA GLY A 311 -12.17 13.92 -11.19
C GLY A 311 -11.25 12.77 -10.72
N ALA A 312 -9.99 12.80 -11.14
CA ALA A 312 -8.99 11.79 -10.77
C ALA A 312 -8.93 11.57 -9.26
N THR A 313 -8.91 10.31 -8.80
CA THR A 313 -8.67 9.97 -7.40
C THR A 313 -7.21 9.68 -7.12
N LEU A 314 -6.85 9.62 -5.84
CA LEU A 314 -5.50 9.33 -5.38
C LEU A 314 -4.90 8.05 -6.01
N ASP A 315 -5.69 6.99 -6.14
CA ASP A 315 -5.26 5.75 -6.80
C ASP A 315 -4.94 5.96 -8.28
N ASP A 316 -5.80 6.63 -9.02
CA ASP A 316 -5.59 6.86 -10.45
C ASP A 316 -4.30 7.67 -10.66
N ALA A 317 -4.10 8.70 -9.83
CA ALA A 317 -2.90 9.52 -9.81
C ALA A 317 -1.63 8.67 -9.57
N ILE A 318 -1.58 7.88 -8.49
CA ILE A 318 -0.41 7.07 -8.16
C ILE A 318 -0.13 6.04 -9.25
N VAL A 319 -1.16 5.35 -9.74
CA VAL A 319 -1.01 4.28 -10.74
C VAL A 319 -0.52 4.82 -12.07
N GLU A 320 -1.06 5.95 -12.54
CA GLU A 320 -0.60 6.59 -13.77
C GLU A 320 0.88 6.98 -13.67
N ALA A 321 1.28 7.62 -12.57
CA ALA A 321 2.65 8.05 -12.36
C ALA A 321 3.63 6.88 -12.28
N VAL A 322 3.31 5.81 -11.55
CA VAL A 322 4.22 4.66 -11.48
C VAL A 322 4.27 3.90 -12.81
N ARG A 323 3.15 3.73 -13.53
CA ARG A 323 3.18 3.09 -14.85
C ARG A 323 4.06 3.90 -15.83
N ALA A 324 3.96 5.22 -15.82
CA ALA A 324 4.82 6.09 -16.62
C ALA A 324 6.31 5.97 -16.24
N GLN A 325 6.63 5.93 -14.95
CA GLN A 325 8.01 5.73 -14.48
C GLN A 325 8.55 4.33 -14.84
N ALA A 326 7.73 3.30 -14.65
CA ALA A 326 8.07 1.91 -14.93
C ALA A 326 8.43 1.69 -16.39
N ALA A 327 7.66 2.28 -17.31
CA ALA A 327 7.95 2.24 -18.75
C ALA A 327 9.33 2.81 -19.07
N ARG A 328 9.79 3.86 -18.36
CA ARG A 328 11.13 4.44 -18.54
C ARG A 328 12.25 3.56 -18.03
N GLN A 329 11.98 2.63 -17.10
CA GLN A 329 12.99 1.79 -16.45
C GLN A 329 12.87 0.30 -16.78
N SER A 330 12.22 -0.03 -17.90
CA SER A 330 12.04 -1.40 -18.40
C SER A 330 11.32 -2.33 -17.42
N PHE A 331 10.37 -1.77 -16.66
CA PHE A 331 9.37 -2.55 -15.95
C PHE A 331 8.12 -2.68 -16.83
N GLU A 332 7.54 -3.88 -16.83
CA GLU A 332 6.34 -4.23 -17.57
C GLU A 332 5.23 -4.57 -16.57
N PHE A 333 4.02 -4.08 -16.81
CA PHE A 333 2.83 -4.50 -16.09
C PHE A 333 2.07 -5.47 -17.00
N GLY A 334 1.78 -6.67 -16.48
CA GLY A 334 0.89 -7.60 -17.16
C GLY A 334 -0.57 -7.14 -17.12
N GLU A 335 -1.37 -7.62 -18.06
CA GLU A 335 -2.84 -7.58 -18.01
C GLU A 335 -3.41 -8.37 -16.83
#